data_AF-A0A7C9B1Z4-F1
#
_entry.id   AF-A0A7C9B1Z4-F1
#
_cell.length_a   1.000
_cell.length_b   1.000
_cell.length_c   1.000
_cell.angle_alpha   90.00
_cell.angle_beta   90.00
_cell.angle_gamma   90.00
#
_symmetry.space_group_name_H-M   'P 1'
#
loop_
_entity.id
_entity.type
_entity.pdbx_description
1 polymer ?
#
loop_
_entity_poly.entity_id
_entity_poly.type
_entity_poly.pdbx_seq_one_letter_code
_entity_poly.pdbx_strand_id
1 'polypeptide(L)'
;FSGIFHASNADGDFGVVLKMARVTKDVSSRGQRAASDSVSKAPSKTLIIAAHELVQVVAKDVPITSNGQLNELQGGKQREIMLDSYISQSCHFELGRELQPWMPDEDDIQCPELENIFDSPQTGSWDQFKVNETLFGVKSTFNEELYTTK
;
A
#
# COMPACT_ATOMS: atom_id res chain seq x y z
N PHE A 1 -7.26 -22.70 -6.16
CA PHE A 1 -6.42 -21.57 -6.60
C PHE A 1 -6.97 -20.28 -6.02
N SER A 2 -6.13 -19.27 -5.81
CA SER A 2 -6.53 -17.92 -5.42
C SER A 2 -5.67 -16.92 -6.18
N GLY A 3 -6.28 -15.86 -6.69
CA GLY A 3 -5.62 -14.81 -7.47
C GLY A 3 -6.57 -13.65 -7.71
N ILE A 4 -6.13 -12.69 -8.52
CA ILE A 4 -6.92 -11.51 -8.88
C ILE A 4 -7.79 -11.88 -10.08
N PHE A 5 -9.12 -11.70 -9.95
CA PHE A 5 -10.04 -11.88 -11.07
C PHE A 5 -9.74 -10.86 -12.17
N HIS A 6 -9.51 -11.34 -13.40
CA HIS A 6 -9.18 -10.48 -14.53
C HIS A 6 -10.33 -10.38 -15.53
N ALA A 7 -10.87 -11.52 -15.96
CA ALA A 7 -11.95 -11.59 -16.93
C ALA A 7 -12.67 -12.93 -16.83
N SER A 8 -13.91 -12.95 -17.31
CA SER A 8 -14.69 -14.18 -17.56
C SER A 8 -15.30 -14.11 -18.94
N ASN A 9 -15.44 -15.26 -19.60
CA ASN A 9 -16.32 -15.35 -20.75
C ASN A 9 -17.76 -15.55 -20.26
N ALA A 10 -18.64 -14.59 -20.58
CA ALA A 10 -20.07 -14.66 -20.22
C ALA A 10 -20.95 -15.12 -21.39
N ASP A 11 -20.41 -15.13 -22.61
CA ASP A 11 -21.14 -15.53 -23.82
C ASP A 11 -20.64 -16.92 -24.25
N GLY A 12 -21.34 -17.97 -23.80
CA GLY A 12 -20.98 -19.38 -24.02
C GLY A 12 -20.37 -20.06 -22.78
N ASP A 13 -19.24 -20.76 -22.97
CA ASP A 13 -18.57 -21.52 -21.91
C ASP A 13 -17.98 -20.58 -20.85
N PHE A 14 -18.44 -20.72 -19.60
CA PHE A 14 -18.05 -19.87 -18.47
C PHE A 14 -16.64 -20.17 -17.95
N GLY A 15 -15.63 -19.73 -18.70
CA GLY A 15 -14.23 -19.76 -18.31
C GLY A 15 -13.82 -18.51 -17.53
N VAL A 16 -12.81 -18.63 -16.66
CA VAL A 16 -12.29 -17.51 -15.86
C VAL A 16 -10.78 -17.35 -16.01
N VAL A 17 -10.32 -16.10 -16.00
CA VAL A 17 -8.90 -15.74 -16.03
C VAL A 17 -8.52 -15.09 -14.70
N LEU A 18 -7.49 -15.65 -14.06
CA LEU A 18 -6.90 -15.13 -12.83
C LEU A 18 -5.47 -14.63 -13.10
N LYS A 19 -5.13 -13.45 -12.60
CA LYS A 19 -3.75 -12.94 -12.55
C LYS A 19 -3.13 -13.18 -11.19
N MET A 20 -1.81 -13.39 -11.16
CA MET A 20 -1.04 -13.64 -9.94
C MET A 20 -1.64 -14.80 -9.11
N ALA A 21 -2.02 -15.86 -9.80
CA ALA A 21 -2.71 -16.99 -9.17
C ALA A 21 -1.72 -17.88 -8.42
N ARG A 22 -2.08 -18.26 -7.19
CA ARG A 22 -1.38 -19.24 -6.35
C ARG A 22 -2.26 -20.44 -6.07
N VAL A 23 -1.64 -21.61 -5.93
CA VAL A 23 -2.31 -22.82 -5.44
C VAL A 23 -2.58 -22.61 -3.95
N THR A 24 -3.83 -22.83 -3.51
CA THR A 24 -4.26 -22.61 -2.12
C THR A 24 -4.29 -23.87 -1.29
N LYS A 25 -4.34 -25.03 -1.94
CA LYS A 25 -4.32 -26.34 -1.31
C LYS A 25 -3.77 -27.32 -2.32
N ASP A 26 -2.57 -27.82 -2.06
CA ASP A 26 -2.04 -28.95 -2.79
C ASP A 26 -2.69 -30.22 -2.22
N VAL A 27 -3.47 -30.93 -3.03
CA VAL A 27 -4.16 -32.15 -2.61
C VAL A 27 -3.21 -33.36 -2.65
N SER A 28 -1.98 -33.20 -3.17
CA SER A 28 -0.98 -34.27 -3.23
C SER A 28 -0.47 -34.70 -1.85
N SER A 29 -0.47 -33.81 -0.85
CA SER A 29 -0.01 -34.12 0.51
C SER A 29 -1.13 -34.63 1.42
N ARG A 30 -1.81 -35.72 1.02
CA ARG A 30 -2.73 -36.45 1.92
C ARG A 30 -1.90 -37.27 2.91
N GLY A 31 -1.39 -36.63 3.98
CA GLY A 31 -0.73 -37.39 5.03
C GLY A 31 -0.09 -36.63 6.19
N GLN A 32 0.08 -35.31 6.14
CA GLN A 32 0.74 -34.58 7.22
C GLN A 32 -0.13 -33.41 7.69
N ARG A 33 -0.74 -33.56 8.87
CA ARG A 33 -1.16 -32.42 9.69
C ARG A 33 0.11 -31.70 10.14
N ALA A 34 0.39 -30.55 9.55
CA ALA A 34 1.26 -29.55 10.15
C ALA A 34 0.82 -28.19 9.65
N ALA A 35 0.59 -27.27 10.58
CA ALA A 35 0.61 -25.84 10.31
C ALA A 35 2.00 -25.53 9.75
N SER A 36 2.12 -25.49 8.44
CA SER A 36 3.35 -25.11 7.76
C SER A 36 2.92 -24.50 6.45
N ASP A 37 3.18 -23.21 6.32
CA ASP A 37 3.21 -22.47 5.08
C ASP A 37 3.78 -23.37 3.98
N SER A 38 2.91 -23.83 3.09
CA SER A 38 3.35 -24.55 1.91
C SER A 38 4.22 -23.58 1.13
N VAL A 39 5.53 -23.80 1.18
CA VAL A 39 6.60 -23.10 0.46
C VAL A 39 6.04 -22.60 -0.87
N SER A 40 5.86 -21.29 -0.94
CA SER A 40 5.05 -20.65 -1.96
C SER A 40 5.71 -20.82 -3.33
N LYS A 41 5.21 -21.77 -4.13
CA LYS A 41 5.50 -21.77 -5.57
C LYS A 41 5.20 -20.37 -6.11
N ALA A 42 6.13 -19.82 -6.88
CA ALA A 42 5.98 -18.48 -7.44
C ALA A 42 4.61 -18.34 -8.12
N PRO A 43 3.86 -17.27 -7.83
CA PRO A 43 2.52 -17.10 -8.39
C PRO A 43 2.58 -17.05 -9.92
N SER A 44 1.66 -17.77 -10.55
CA SER A 44 1.53 -17.75 -12.00
C SER A 44 1.02 -16.38 -12.44
N LYS A 45 1.73 -15.73 -13.37
CA LYS A 45 1.34 -14.41 -13.91
C LYS A 45 -0.08 -14.42 -14.49
N THR A 46 -0.46 -15.50 -15.17
CA THR A 46 -1.80 -15.69 -15.74
C THR A 46 -2.19 -17.16 -15.63
N LEU A 47 -3.39 -17.42 -15.13
CA LEU A 47 -4.01 -18.73 -15.04
C LEU A 47 -5.37 -18.66 -15.73
N ILE A 48 -5.60 -19.56 -16.68
CA ILE A 48 -6.87 -19.69 -17.40
C ILE A 48 -7.50 -21.01 -16.94
N ILE A 49 -8.75 -20.94 -16.48
CA ILE A 49 -9.52 -22.12 -16.06
C ILE A 49 -10.69 -22.26 -17.03
N ALA A 50 -10.73 -23.38 -17.74
CA ALA A 50 -11.81 -23.68 -18.68
C ALA A 50 -13.11 -24.01 -17.93
N ALA A 51 -14.26 -23.81 -18.60
CA ALA A 51 -15.57 -23.99 -17.97
C ALA A 51 -15.79 -25.41 -17.40
N HIS A 52 -15.31 -26.44 -18.10
CA HIS A 52 -15.44 -27.83 -17.67
C HIS A 52 -14.56 -28.21 -16.48
N GLU A 53 -13.54 -27.40 -16.17
CA GLU A 53 -12.67 -27.57 -15.00
C GLU A 53 -13.08 -26.67 -13.83
N LEU A 54 -14.01 -25.74 -14.07
CA LEU A 54 -14.45 -24.76 -13.09
C LEU A 54 -15.59 -25.32 -12.24
N VAL A 55 -15.32 -25.51 -10.95
CA VAL A 55 -16.34 -26.00 -10.00
C VAL A 55 -17.00 -24.87 -9.23
N GLN A 56 -16.21 -23.92 -8.72
CA GLN A 56 -16.71 -22.85 -7.87
C GLN A 56 -15.81 -21.62 -7.94
N VAL A 57 -16.44 -20.44 -7.92
CA VAL A 57 -15.78 -19.15 -7.74
C VAL A 57 -16.34 -18.49 -6.48
N VAL A 58 -15.46 -18.05 -5.59
CA VAL A 58 -15.83 -17.28 -4.39
C VAL A 58 -15.01 -16.00 -4.39
N ALA A 59 -15.71 -14.87 -4.44
CA ALA A 59 -15.10 -13.56 -4.28
C ALA A 59 -15.11 -13.19 -2.79
N LYS A 60 -13.92 -12.97 -2.22
CA LYS A 60 -13.78 -12.49 -0.83
C LYS A 60 -13.85 -10.97 -0.81
N ASP A 61 -14.58 -10.42 0.15
CA ASP A 61 -14.61 -8.99 0.47
C ASP A 61 -15.01 -8.07 -0.70
N VAL A 62 -15.89 -8.54 -1.60
CA VAL A 62 -16.47 -7.70 -2.64
C VAL A 62 -17.76 -7.08 -2.12
N PRO A 63 -17.80 -5.75 -1.90
CA PRO A 63 -19.05 -5.09 -1.57
C PRO A 63 -19.96 -5.15 -2.79
N ILE A 64 -20.98 -6.01 -2.73
CA ILE A 64 -22.06 -5.99 -3.72
C ILE A 64 -22.94 -4.80 -3.34
N THR A 65 -22.78 -3.68 -4.05
CA THR A 65 -23.72 -2.57 -3.96
C THR A 65 -25.00 -3.00 -4.66
N SER A 66 -25.78 -3.87 -4.01
CA SER A 66 -27.13 -4.16 -4.44
C SER A 66 -28.00 -2.99 -4.02
N ASN A 67 -28.59 -2.33 -5.00
CA ASN A 67 -29.53 -1.24 -4.81
C ASN A 67 -30.82 -1.83 -4.22
N GLY A 68 -30.85 -2.10 -2.92
CA GLY A 68 -32.01 -2.65 -2.23
C GLY A 68 -31.66 -3.66 -1.14
N GLN A 69 -31.48 -3.15 0.08
CA GLN A 69 -31.89 -3.76 1.35
C GLN A 69 -31.75 -5.30 1.51
N LEU A 70 -30.62 -5.79 2.06
CA LEU A 70 -30.64 -6.83 3.12
C LEU A 70 -29.28 -7.01 3.81
N ASN A 71 -29.33 -6.88 5.14
CA ASN A 71 -28.45 -7.39 6.20
C ASN A 71 -26.99 -6.91 6.29
N GLU A 72 -26.84 -5.95 7.19
CA GLU A 72 -25.89 -5.98 8.30
C GLU A 72 -25.51 -7.41 8.74
N LEU A 73 -24.32 -7.88 8.35
CA LEU A 73 -23.39 -8.59 9.22
C LEU A 73 -22.11 -8.95 8.44
N GLN A 74 -20.99 -8.45 8.98
CA GLN A 74 -19.60 -8.76 8.66
C GLN A 74 -18.98 -8.13 7.40
N GLY A 75 -18.02 -7.25 7.67
CA GLY A 75 -16.92 -6.92 6.76
C GLY A 75 -16.80 -5.45 6.40
N GLY A 76 -17.90 -4.69 6.52
CA GLY A 76 -17.91 -3.25 6.31
C GLY A 76 -17.30 -2.50 7.49
N LYS A 77 -15.98 -2.59 7.70
CA LYS A 77 -15.25 -1.42 8.17
C LYS A 77 -15.46 -0.40 7.05
N GLN A 78 -16.48 0.44 7.21
CA GLN A 78 -16.56 1.65 6.42
C GLN A 78 -15.18 2.27 6.45
N ARG A 79 -14.70 2.73 5.30
CA ARG A 79 -13.47 3.52 5.20
C ARG A 79 -13.72 4.87 5.88
N GLU A 80 -13.96 4.83 7.17
CA GLU A 80 -13.76 5.92 8.10
C GLU A 80 -12.28 6.25 7.98
N ILE A 81 -11.99 7.52 7.71
CA ILE A 81 -10.68 8.16 7.79
C ILE A 81 -9.75 7.37 8.73
N MET A 82 -8.88 6.55 8.14
CA MET A 82 -7.95 5.74 8.91
C MET A 82 -7.00 6.69 9.60
N LEU A 83 -7.06 6.74 10.92
CA LEU A 83 -6.10 7.47 11.73
C LEU A 83 -4.77 6.71 11.73
N ASP A 84 -3.66 7.46 11.77
CA ASP A 84 -2.30 6.91 11.74
C ASP A 84 -2.06 5.83 12.82
N SER A 85 -2.73 5.95 13.98
CA SER A 85 -2.69 4.97 15.07
C SER A 85 -3.13 3.55 14.66
N TYR A 86 -4.02 3.43 13.68
CA TYR A 86 -4.51 2.13 13.21
C TYR A 86 -3.45 1.37 12.37
N ILE A 87 -2.62 2.13 11.65
CA ILE A 87 -1.55 1.60 10.80
C ILE A 87 -0.41 1.10 11.69
N SER A 88 -0.07 1.89 12.72
CA SER A 88 1.01 1.59 13.68
C SER A 88 0.81 0.28 14.45
N GLN A 89 -0.44 -0.11 14.74
CA GLN A 89 -0.71 -1.38 15.44
C GLN A 89 -0.58 -2.62 14.54
N SER A 90 -0.77 -2.47 13.22
CA SER A 90 -0.86 -3.61 12.31
C SER A 90 0.50 -4.13 11.82
N CYS A 91 1.59 -3.40 12.07
CA CYS A 91 2.94 -3.79 11.67
C CYS A 91 3.74 -4.46 12.81
N HIS A 92 3.08 -5.25 13.65
CA HIS A 92 3.76 -6.22 14.51
C HIS A 92 3.89 -7.56 13.76
N PHE A 93 4.56 -7.55 12.61
CA PHE A 93 4.96 -8.77 11.92
C PHE A 93 6.46 -8.97 12.10
N GLU A 94 6.80 -10.08 12.75
CA GLU A 94 8.09 -10.47 13.33
C GLU A 94 9.20 -10.76 12.30
N LEU A 95 9.31 -9.97 11.22
CA LEU A 95 10.32 -10.14 10.16
C LEU A 95 11.07 -8.85 9.77
N GLY A 96 10.93 -7.78 10.55
CA GLY A 96 11.70 -6.54 10.37
C GLY A 96 12.95 -6.50 11.24
N ARG A 97 14.02 -5.86 10.76
CA ARG A 97 15.14 -5.44 11.62
C ARG A 97 14.63 -4.42 12.66
N GLU A 98 15.26 -4.40 13.83
CA GLU A 98 15.04 -3.32 14.79
C GLU A 98 15.38 -1.97 14.13
N LEU A 99 14.44 -1.03 14.17
CA LEU A 99 14.69 0.32 13.65
C LEU A 99 15.71 0.98 14.57
N GLN A 100 16.86 1.36 14.01
CA GLN A 100 17.82 2.21 14.70
C GLN A 100 17.44 3.68 14.45
N PRO A 101 17.61 4.56 15.45
CA PRO A 101 17.52 6.00 15.23
C PRO A 101 18.41 6.40 14.05
N TRP A 102 17.91 7.26 13.17
CA TRP A 102 18.77 7.84 12.14
C TRP A 102 19.80 8.75 12.84
N MET A 103 21.06 8.35 12.75
CA MET A 103 22.20 9.14 13.19
C MET A 103 22.96 9.57 11.93
N PRO A 104 23.44 10.81 11.86
CA PRO A 104 24.31 11.24 10.78
C PRO A 104 25.58 10.40 10.79
N ASP A 105 26.10 10.07 9.60
CA ASP A 105 27.38 9.39 9.51
C ASP A 105 28.50 10.34 9.98
N GLU A 106 29.63 9.81 10.48
CA GLU A 106 30.76 10.62 10.98
C GLU A 106 31.35 11.57 9.91
N ASP A 107 31.10 11.29 8.62
CA ASP A 107 31.49 12.11 7.49
C ASP A 107 30.47 13.23 7.16
N ASP A 108 29.26 13.19 7.74
CA ASP A 108 28.23 14.23 7.64
C ASP A 108 28.51 15.36 8.64
N ILE A 109 29.46 16.22 8.28
CA ILE A 109 29.85 17.43 9.04
C ILE A 109 28.69 18.43 9.22
N GLN A 110 27.57 18.23 8.53
CA GLN A 110 26.42 19.14 8.58
C GLN A 110 25.15 18.45 9.03
N CYS A 111 25.12 18.05 10.29
CA CYS A 111 23.87 18.01 11.03
C CYS A 111 23.79 19.26 11.89
N PRO A 112 23.17 20.35 11.37
CA PRO A 112 22.91 21.51 12.20
C PRO A 112 21.99 21.05 13.33
N GLU A 113 22.52 21.08 14.55
CA GLU A 113 21.73 21.06 15.78
C GLU A 113 20.57 22.05 15.59
N LEU A 114 19.34 21.65 15.92
CA LEU A 114 18.13 22.46 15.70
C LEU A 114 18.25 23.87 16.30
N GLU A 115 19.18 24.04 17.24
CA GLU A 115 19.54 25.24 17.98
C GLU A 115 20.33 26.26 17.13
N ASN A 116 21.05 25.82 16.09
CA ASN A 116 22.02 26.61 15.33
C ASN A 116 21.66 26.80 13.84
N ILE A 117 20.41 26.54 13.44
CA ILE A 117 19.97 26.71 12.04
C ILE A 117 20.09 28.17 11.59
N PHE A 118 19.88 29.12 12.50
CA PHE A 118 19.91 30.56 12.23
C PHE A 118 21.29 31.22 12.40
N ASP A 119 22.20 30.58 13.16
CA ASP A 119 23.51 31.15 13.50
C ASP A 119 24.68 30.60 12.66
N SER A 120 24.43 29.64 11.77
CA SER A 120 25.47 29.15 10.87
C SER A 120 25.75 30.15 9.73
N PRO A 121 27.01 30.60 9.52
CA PRO A 121 27.37 31.46 8.39
C PRO A 121 27.17 30.79 7.03
N GLN A 122 26.90 29.49 7.03
CA GLN A 122 26.72 28.64 5.85
C GLN A 122 25.27 28.19 5.64
N THR A 123 24.31 28.71 6.40
CA THR A 123 22.90 28.71 5.96
C THR A 123 22.71 29.94 5.06
N GLY A 124 23.34 29.91 3.88
CA GLY A 124 23.10 30.92 2.86
C GLY A 124 21.60 31.00 2.59
N SER A 125 21.02 32.16 2.91
CA SER A 125 19.59 32.51 2.78
C SER A 125 18.91 31.73 1.65
N TRP A 126 18.26 30.62 2.03
CA TRP A 126 17.50 29.83 1.07
C TRP A 126 16.22 30.60 0.76
N ASP A 127 16.24 31.32 -0.35
CA ASP A 127 15.08 32.03 -0.87
C ASP A 127 14.19 31.03 -1.63
N GLN A 128 13.21 30.49 -0.91
CA GLN A 128 12.21 29.56 -1.44
C GLN A 128 11.52 30.07 -2.72
N PHE A 129 11.32 31.40 -2.85
CA PHE A 129 10.63 31.98 -4.00
C PHE A 129 11.55 32.04 -5.21
N LYS A 130 12.81 32.41 -5.01
CA LYS A 130 13.83 32.42 -6.08
C LYS A 130 14.13 31.01 -6.62
N VAL A 131 14.17 30.01 -5.74
CA VAL A 131 14.36 28.61 -6.14
C VAL A 131 13.19 28.12 -7.00
N ASN A 132 11.95 28.41 -6.59
CA ASN A 132 10.76 28.05 -7.36
C ASN A 132 10.68 28.77 -8.71
N GLU A 133 11.06 30.04 -8.78
CA GLU A 133 11.15 30.77 -10.05
C GLU A 133 12.17 30.12 -11.00
N THR A 134 13.32 29.68 -10.47
CA THR A 134 14.38 29.06 -11.28
C THR A 134 13.97 27.67 -11.78
N LEU A 135 13.34 26.86 -10.92
CA LEU A 135 12.99 25.47 -11.26
C LEU A 135 11.71 25.38 -12.09
N PHE A 136 10.74 26.25 -11.85
CA PHE A 136 9.40 26.13 -12.41
C PHE A 136 8.95 27.37 -13.21
N GLY A 137 9.72 28.46 -13.20
CA GLY A 137 9.35 29.71 -13.88
C GLY A 137 8.17 30.44 -13.24
N VAL A 138 7.74 30.01 -12.05
CA VAL A 138 6.57 30.55 -11.36
C VAL A 138 7.00 31.64 -10.38
N LYS A 139 6.37 32.82 -10.48
CA LYS A 139 6.58 33.93 -9.55
C LYS A 139 5.53 33.92 -8.44
N SER A 140 5.98 34.14 -7.21
CA SER A 140 5.10 34.24 -6.04
C SER A 140 4.44 35.61 -5.97
N THR A 141 3.14 35.66 -5.67
CA THR A 141 2.40 36.89 -5.31
C THR A 141 2.30 37.07 -3.79
N PHE A 142 3.16 36.38 -3.03
CA PHE A 142 3.16 36.42 -1.58
C PHE A 142 3.45 37.84 -1.06
N ASN A 143 2.60 38.33 -0.18
CA ASN A 143 2.82 39.54 0.60
C ASN A 143 2.53 39.20 2.06
N GLU A 144 3.55 39.30 2.91
CA GLU A 144 3.49 38.93 4.32
C GLU A 144 2.40 39.71 5.08
N GLU A 145 2.20 40.99 4.75
CA GLU A 145 1.25 41.87 5.42
C GLU A 145 -0.21 41.45 5.25
N LEU A 146 -0.50 40.56 4.30
CA LEU A 146 -1.83 39.99 4.10
C LEU A 146 -2.11 38.79 5.01
N TYR A 147 -1.08 38.23 5.65
CA TYR A 147 -1.17 36.97 6.40
C TYR A 147 -0.65 37.08 7.83
N THR A 148 0.02 38.18 8.19
CA THR A 148 0.45 38.47 9.56
C THR A 148 -0.09 39.81 10.04
N THR A 149 -0.42 39.87 11.32
CA THR A 149 -0.73 41.12 12.02
C THR A 149 0.57 41.75 12.50
N LYS A 150 0.69 43.08 12.37
CA LYS A 150 1.80 43.87 12.93
C LYS A 150 1.65 44.06 14.43
#